data_AF-A0A7C1XFQ6-F1
#
_entry.id   AF-A0A7C1XFQ6-F1
#
_cell.length_a   1.000
_cell.length_b   1.000
_cell.length_c   1.000
_cell.angle_alpha   90.00
_cell.angle_beta   90.00
_cell.angle_gamma   90.00
#
_symmetry.space_group_name_H-M   'P 1'
#
loop_
_entity.id
_entity.type
_entity.pdbx_description
1 polymer ?
#
loop_
_entity_poly.entity_id
_entity_poly.type
_entity_poly.pdbx_seq_one_letter_code
_entity_poly.pdbx_strand_id
1 'polypeptide(L)' 'MEEFFSWFTRMENTKPFVLVLFFVTFVGIILYVYGGTRRKQRLESYKNIPLQDDADDANPKGTEQ' A
#
# COMPACT_ATOMS: atom_id res chain seq x y z
N MET A 1 -14.27 -10.06 32.55
CA MET A 1 -12.96 -9.42 32.26
C MET A 1 -11.80 -10.26 32.81
N GLU A 2 -11.84 -10.70 34.07
CA GLU A 2 -10.83 -11.62 34.63
C GLU A 2 -10.82 -13.02 33.99
N GLU A 3 -11.99 -13.53 33.60
CA GLU A 3 -12.10 -14.82 32.89
C GLU A 3 -11.34 -14.85 31.56
N PHE A 4 -11.26 -13.71 30.85
CA PHE A 4 -10.48 -13.57 29.62
C PHE A 4 -8.98 -13.67 29.90
N PHE A 5 -8.50 -13.00 30.94
CA PHE A 5 -7.11 -13.09 31.40
C PHE A 5 -6.77 -14.51 31.91
N SER A 6 -7.67 -15.14 32.65
CA SER A 6 -7.51 -16.53 33.13
C SER A 6 -7.45 -17.53 31.97
N TRP A 7 -8.31 -17.36 30.96
CA TRP A 7 -8.28 -18.15 29.73
C TRP A 7 -6.98 -17.94 28.92
N PHE A 8 -6.44 -16.72 28.87
CA PHE A 8 -5.17 -16.39 28.21
C PHE A 8 -3.96 -17.03 28.90
N THR A 9 -4.00 -17.13 30.23
CA THR A 9 -2.88 -17.66 31.04
C THR A 9 -2.84 -19.19 31.02
N ARG A 10 -3.87 -19.87 30.49
CA ARG A 10 -3.85 -21.32 30.27
C ARG A 10 -2.90 -21.66 29.12
N MET A 11 -1.78 -22.31 29.46
CA MET A 11 -0.74 -22.75 28.50
C MET A 11 -1.27 -23.64 27.36
N GLU A 12 -2.42 -24.29 27.53
CA GLU A 12 -3.11 -25.04 26.47
C GLU A 12 -3.52 -24.15 25.29
N ASN A 13 -4.00 -22.94 25.56
CA ASN A 13 -4.53 -22.03 24.54
C ASN A 13 -3.42 -21.18 23.88
N THR A 14 -2.24 -21.14 24.49
CA THR A 14 -1.11 -20.34 23.99
C THR A 14 -0.63 -20.79 22.61
N LYS A 15 -0.68 -22.09 22.30
CA LYS A 15 -0.26 -22.63 20.98
C LYS A 15 -1.10 -22.10 19.82
N PRO A 16 -2.44 -22.29 19.80
CA PRO A 16 -3.27 -21.71 18.73
C PRO A 16 -3.30 -20.18 18.78
N PHE A 17 -3.19 -19.57 19.97
CA PHE A 17 -3.15 -18.12 20.09
C PHE A 17 -1.95 -17.50 19.37
N VAL A 18 -0.74 -18.01 19.61
CA VAL A 18 0.47 -17.51 18.94
C VAL A 18 0.38 -17.71 17.43
N LEU A 19 -0.18 -18.83 16.97
CA LEU A 19 -0.39 -19.10 15.54
C LEU A 19 -1.29 -18.04 14.88
N VAL A 20 -2.43 -17.75 15.49
CA VAL A 20 -3.37 -16.73 14.98
C VAL A 20 -2.75 -15.34 15.04
N LEU A 21 -2.09 -14.99 16.14
CA LEU A 21 -1.40 -13.71 16.30
C LEU A 21 -0.35 -13.53 15.20
N PHE A 22 0.51 -14.53 14.98
CA PHE A 22 1.55 -14.48 13.96
C PHE A 22 0.94 -14.34 12.55
N PHE A 23 -0.10 -15.11 12.25
CA PHE A 23 -0.77 -15.07 10.96
C PHE A 23 -1.43 -13.71 10.69
N VAL A 24 -2.20 -13.18 11.64
CA VAL A 24 -2.86 -11.88 11.50
C VAL A 24 -1.83 -10.75 11.38
N THR A 25 -0.75 -10.82 12.18
CA THR A 25 0.34 -9.83 12.10
C THR A 25 1.02 -9.87 10.74
N PHE A 26 1.29 -11.06 10.22
CA PHE A 26 1.88 -11.25 8.89
C PHE A 26 1.00 -10.69 7.77
N VAL A 27 -0.30 -11.04 7.76
CA VAL A 27 -1.26 -10.51 6.79
C VAL A 27 -1.40 -8.99 6.94
N GLY A 28 -1.43 -8.48 8.17
CA GLY A 28 -1.48 -7.05 8.47
C GLY A 28 -0.28 -6.28 7.90
N ILE A 29 0.93 -6.83 8.01
CA ILE A 29 2.14 -6.24 7.41
C ILE A 29 2.03 -6.22 5.89
N ILE A 30 1.58 -7.31 5.26
CA ILE A 30 1.37 -7.33 3.80
C ILE A 30 0.39 -6.24 3.38
N LEU A 31 -0.77 -6.15 4.05
CA LEU A 31 -1.75 -5.12 3.76
C LEU A 31 -1.20 -3.71 3.98
N TYR A 32 -0.40 -3.49 5.02
CA TYR A 32 0.26 -2.20 5.27
C TYR A 32 1.26 -1.82 4.17
N VAL A 33 2.12 -2.77 3.78
CA VAL A 33 3.16 -2.54 2.77
C VAL A 33 2.56 -2.29 1.39
N TYR A 34 1.58 -3.11 0.98
CA TYR A 34 1.00 -3.08 -0.37
C TYR A 34 -0.24 -2.19 -0.49
N GLY A 35 -0.97 -1.93 0.60
CA GLY A 35 -2.14 -1.05 0.62
C GLY A 35 -1.80 0.44 0.56
N GLY A 36 -0.52 0.82 0.62
CA GLY A 36 -0.05 2.19 0.50
C GLY A 36 -0.15 2.76 -0.91
N THR A 37 -1.36 2.94 -1.44
CA THR A 37 -1.64 3.55 -2.77
C THR A 37 -1.13 4.99 -2.89
N ARG A 38 -0.90 5.68 -1.77
CA ARG A 38 -0.30 7.03 -1.70
C ARG A 38 1.06 7.13 -2.41
N ARG A 39 1.85 6.05 -2.46
CA ARG A 39 3.14 6.04 -3.21
C ARG A 39 2.95 5.87 -4.73
N LYS A 40 1.84 5.26 -5.17
CA LYS A 40 1.55 5.04 -6.60
C LYS A 40 1.05 6.31 -7.29
N GLN A 41 0.28 7.15 -6.61
CA GLN A 41 -0.26 8.39 -7.18
C GLN A 41 0.82 9.39 -7.64
N ARG A 42 1.96 9.43 -6.94
CA ARG A 42 3.10 10.29 -7.32
C ARG A 42 3.88 9.74 -8.53
N LEU A 43 3.69 8.47 -8.90
CA LEU A 43 4.28 7.87 -10.10
C LEU A 43 3.34 8.03 -11.31
N GLU A 44 2.02 8.08 -11.08
CA GLU A 44 1.03 8.36 -12.13
C GLU A 44 1.07 9.82 -12.61
N SER A 45 1.42 10.79 -11.74
CA SER A 45 1.53 12.20 -12.13
C SER A 45 2.61 12.47 -13.20
N TYR A 46 3.55 11.54 -13.38
CA TYR A 46 4.61 11.63 -14.39
C TYR A 46 4.33 10.77 -15.63
N LYS A 47 3.18 10.11 -15.74
CA LYS A 47 2.84 9.25 -16.89
C LYS A 47 2.55 10.02 -18.17
N ASN A 48 2.08 11.28 -18.05
CA ASN A 48 1.72 12.12 -19.19
C ASN A 48 2.71 13.28 -19.39
N ILE A 49 4.01 13.05 -19.13
CA ILE A 49 5.01 14.02 -19.57
C ILE A 49 5.25 13.74 -21.05
N PRO A 50 4.95 14.67 -21.96
CA PRO A 50 5.32 14.51 -23.37
C PRO A 50 6.83 14.32 -23.45
N LEU A 51 7.28 13.35 -24.24
CA LEU A 51 8.69 13.23 -24.55
C LEU A 51 9.12 14.49 -25.31
N GLN A 52 10.38 14.90 -25.22
CA GLN A 52 10.87 16.10 -25.93
C GLN A 52 10.59 16.01 -27.44
N ASP A 53 10.56 14.79 -27.99
CA ASP A 53 10.22 14.52 -29.39
C ASP A 53 8.73 14.73 -29.71
N ASP A 54 7.82 14.55 -28.74
CA ASP A 54 6.37 14.80 -28.90
C ASP A 54 6.00 16.28 -28.70
N ALA A 55 6.87 17.08 -28.06
CA ALA A 55 6.65 18.50 -27.81
C ALA A 55 6.82 19.35 -29.08
N ASP A 56 7.64 18.89 -30.03
CA ASP A 56 7.89 19.59 -31.29
C ASP A 56 6.70 19.49 -32.27
N ASP A 57 5.85 18.47 -32.15
CA ASP A 57 4.63 18.30 -32.97
C ASP A 57 3.41 19.07 -32.41
N ALA A 58 3.48 19.57 -31.17
CA ALA A 58 2.41 20.32 -30.52
C ALA A 58 2.50 21.85 -30.73
N ASN A 59 3.43 22.33 -31.55
CA ASN A 59 3.44 23.72 -31.99
C ASN A 59 2.55 23.87 -33.24
N PRO A 60 1.29 24.35 -33.14
CA PRO A 60 0.57 24.76 -34.33
C PRO A 60 1.36 25.92 -34.92
N LYS A 61 1.96 25.67 -36.09
CA LYS A 61 2.68 26.66 -36.90
C LYS A 61 2.02 28.03 -36.77
N GLY A 62 2.84 29.01 -36.38
CA GLY A 62 2.56 30.43 -36.21
C GLY A 62 1.21 30.91 -36.75
N THR A 63 0.33 31.26 -35.82
CA THR A 63 -0.65 32.30 -36.05
C THR A 63 0.11 33.62 -36.19
N GLU A 64 0.09 34.15 -37.41
CA GLU A 64 0.24 35.54 -37.85
C GLU A 64 0.83 36.56 -36.86
N GLN A 65 1.99 37.14 -37.24
CA GLN A 65 2.17 38.59 -37.45
C GLN A 65 3.21 38.83 -38.55
#